data_AF-A0AAF0YPH2-F1
#
_entry.id   AF-A0AAF0YPH2-F1
#
_cell.length_a   1.000
_cell.length_b   1.000
_cell.length_c   1.000
_cell.angle_alpha   90.00
_cell.angle_beta   90.00
_cell.angle_gamma   90.00
#
_symmetry.space_group_name_H-M   'P 1'
#
loop_
_entity.id
_entity.type
_entity.pdbx_description
1 polymer ?
#
loop_
_entity_poly.entity_id
_entity_poly.type
_entity_poly.pdbx_seq_one_letter_code
_entity_poly.pdbx_strand_id
1 'polypeptide(L)'
;MLEYQASQKNVAAGSRKYLNRYPFSGKIECAECGDTFKRRIHTSTHRKYIAWCCSTHIKNRDECSMLFIKEERIHQAFITMMNKLVFARKEILHPLFETMKNGFKHDTEEQLDHIELQLTECYAKSQMLKKLMDDKFLEQKLYEEQRAKMDNQINELLEDKERLLRLIRNEEEQVYELKRLMSFTNKQQKVASFEETIFNEYIEKVYIHSSTKIGFLLKSGLLLKEEVNR
;
A
#
# COMPACT_ATOMS: atom_id res chain seq x y z
N MET A 1 23.57 15.83 24.64
CA MET A 1 24.41 14.78 24.01
C MET A 1 23.96 14.43 22.58
N LEU A 2 22.66 14.34 22.30
CA LEU A 2 22.11 14.16 20.94
C LEU A 2 22.37 15.37 20.02
N GLU A 3 22.30 16.58 20.54
CA GLU A 3 22.55 17.83 19.78
C GLU A 3 24.02 17.97 19.35
N TYR A 4 24.95 17.47 20.17
CA TYR A 4 26.38 17.45 19.87
C TYR A 4 26.73 16.48 18.73
N GLN A 5 25.96 15.39 18.56
CA GLN A 5 26.14 14.47 17.44
C GLN A 5 25.48 14.97 16.14
N ALA A 6 24.44 15.81 16.25
CA ALA A 6 23.79 16.47 15.13
C ALA A 6 24.67 17.59 14.54
N SER A 7 25.34 18.37 15.39
CA SER A 7 26.22 19.46 14.97
C SER A 7 27.49 18.97 14.27
N GLN A 8 28.07 17.84 14.69
CA GLN A 8 29.23 17.24 14.01
C GLN A 8 28.94 16.70 12.60
N LYS A 9 27.66 16.51 12.23
CA LYS A 9 27.28 15.89 10.95
C LYS A 9 26.71 16.89 9.92
N ASN A 10 26.70 18.20 10.20
CA ASN A 10 26.10 19.20 9.31
C ASN A 10 24.67 18.82 8.88
N VAL A 11 23.85 18.35 9.83
CA VAL A 11 22.48 17.92 9.57
C VAL A 11 21.51 18.97 10.08
N ALA A 12 21.09 19.88 9.21
CA ALA A 12 19.89 20.69 9.43
C ALA A 12 18.65 19.82 9.17
N ALA A 13 17.78 19.69 10.16
CA ALA A 13 16.47 19.06 10.00
C ALA A 13 15.65 19.85 8.95
N GLY A 14 15.15 19.17 7.92
CA GLY A 14 14.25 19.77 6.93
C GLY A 14 14.89 20.27 5.62
N SER A 15 16.17 20.01 5.33
CA SER A 15 16.69 20.33 4.00
C SER A 15 16.11 19.39 2.94
N ARG A 16 15.69 19.93 1.78
CA ARG A 16 15.21 19.22 0.58
C ARG A 16 16.18 18.14 0.05
N LYS A 17 17.40 18.06 0.60
CA LYS A 17 18.39 16.97 0.44
C LYS A 17 18.04 15.67 1.19
N TYR A 18 17.08 15.69 2.12
CA TYR A 18 16.60 14.52 2.88
C TYR A 18 15.49 13.72 2.18
N LEU A 19 15.08 14.11 0.97
CA LEU A 19 14.12 13.37 0.16
C LEU A 19 14.85 12.23 -0.57
N ASN A 20 14.56 11.00 -0.18
CA ASN A 20 14.83 9.74 -0.89
C ASN A 20 16.04 9.70 -1.84
N ARG A 21 17.25 9.93 -1.31
CA ARG A 21 18.49 9.89 -2.10
C ARG A 21 18.83 8.49 -2.64
N TYR A 22 18.28 7.44 -2.05
CA TYR A 22 18.61 6.06 -2.37
C TYR A 22 17.33 5.25 -2.62
N PRO A 23 17.37 4.23 -3.50
CA PRO A 23 16.19 3.47 -3.94
C PRO A 23 15.31 2.96 -2.79
N PHE A 24 15.94 2.60 -1.67
CA PHE A 24 15.26 2.01 -0.51
C PHE A 24 14.84 3.00 0.58
N SER A 25 15.21 4.27 0.45
CA SER A 25 14.88 5.30 1.44
C SER A 25 13.36 5.44 1.56
N GLY A 26 12.84 5.34 2.78
CA GLY A 26 11.39 5.41 3.03
C GLY A 26 10.57 4.21 2.53
N LYS A 27 11.19 3.24 1.86
CA LYS A 27 10.53 2.02 1.35
C LYS A 27 10.70 0.80 2.23
N ILE A 28 11.79 0.73 3.01
CA ILE A 28 12.04 -0.39 3.91
C ILE A 28 11.41 -0.15 5.28
N GLU A 29 10.57 -1.09 5.70
CA GLU A 29 9.85 -1.10 6.97
C GLU A 29 10.16 -2.37 7.79
N CYS A 30 10.16 -2.21 9.11
CA CYS A 30 10.35 -3.28 10.06
C CYS A 30 9.05 -4.04 10.27
N ALA A 31 9.04 -5.35 9.99
CA ALA A 31 7.85 -6.16 10.24
C ALA A 31 7.58 -6.43 11.73
N GLU A 32 8.53 -6.10 12.62
CA GLU A 32 8.39 -6.24 14.08
C GLU A 32 7.77 -4.99 14.71
N CYS A 33 8.33 -3.79 14.43
CA CYS A 33 7.89 -2.55 15.08
C CYS A 33 7.25 -1.50 14.15
N GLY A 34 7.16 -1.77 12.84
CA GLY A 34 6.58 -0.86 11.84
C GLY A 34 7.46 0.34 11.45
N ASP A 35 8.52 0.67 12.21
CA ASP A 35 9.37 1.82 11.89
C ASP A 35 10.27 1.54 10.67
N THR A 36 10.69 2.62 10.01
CA THR A 36 11.51 2.58 8.79
C THR A 36 12.97 2.22 9.07
N PHE A 37 13.68 1.75 8.04
CA PHE A 37 15.11 1.50 8.13
C PHE A 37 15.94 2.73 7.72
N LYS A 38 17.07 2.93 8.40
CA LYS A 38 18.08 3.93 8.06
C LYS A 38 19.31 3.28 7.45
N ARG A 39 19.77 3.83 6.33
CA ARG A 39 21.03 3.47 5.68
C ARG A 39 22.22 3.85 6.55
N ARG A 40 23.16 2.92 6.74
CA ARG A 40 24.43 3.10 7.46
C ARG A 40 25.57 2.45 6.69
N ILE A 41 26.78 2.98 6.89
CA ILE A 41 28.00 2.35 6.39
C ILE A 41 28.60 1.59 7.56
N HIS A 42 28.70 0.28 7.43
CA HIS A 42 29.38 -0.59 8.39
C HIS A 42 30.79 -0.88 7.88
N THR A 43 31.72 -1.12 8.82
CA THR A 43 33.09 -1.50 8.50
C THR A 43 33.33 -2.89 9.06
N SER A 44 33.67 -3.83 8.18
CA SER A 44 34.27 -5.11 8.53
C SER A 44 35.79 -4.98 8.50
N THR A 45 36.51 -5.96 9.05
CA THR A 45 37.98 -5.99 9.21
C THR A 45 38.75 -5.49 7.97
N HIS A 46 38.23 -5.72 6.76
CA HIS A 46 38.89 -5.31 5.51
C HIS A 46 38.01 -4.52 4.53
N ARG A 47 36.71 -4.31 4.80
CA ARG A 47 35.79 -3.74 3.80
C ARG A 47 34.66 -2.94 4.45
N LYS A 48 34.32 -1.81 3.83
CA LYS A 48 33.09 -1.06 4.13
C LYS A 48 31.95 -1.64 3.30
N TYR A 49 30.77 -1.77 3.90
CA TYR A 49 29.56 -2.21 3.22
C TYR A 49 28.34 -1.42 3.71
N ILE A 50 27.27 -1.45 2.93
CA ILE A 50 26.05 -0.72 3.23
C ILE A 50 25.09 -1.64 3.97
N ALA A 51 24.59 -1.16 5.10
CA ALA A 51 23.60 -1.85 5.90
C ALA A 51 22.41 -0.94 6.19
N TRP A 52 21.23 -1.52 6.20
CA TRP A 52 19.99 -0.89 6.60
C TRP A 52 19.63 -1.39 7.99
N CYS A 53 19.36 -0.47 8.92
CA CYS A 53 19.05 -0.79 10.32
C CYS A 53 17.70 -0.16 10.71
N CYS A 54 16.87 -0.90 11.45
CA CYS A 54 15.61 -0.38 11.98
C CYS A 54 15.83 0.88 12.83
N SER A 55 15.01 1.91 12.62
CA SER A 55 15.08 3.17 13.35
C SER A 55 14.80 3.03 14.85
N THR A 56 13.84 2.19 15.23
CA THR A 56 13.56 1.85 16.64
C THR A 56 14.76 1.15 17.26
N HIS A 57 15.27 0.08 16.64
CA HIS A 57 16.46 -0.64 17.13
C HIS A 57 17.69 0.26 17.28
N ILE A 58 17.87 1.23 16.39
CA ILE A 58 18.94 2.23 16.49
C ILE A 58 18.79 3.09 17.76
N LYS A 59 17.56 3.51 18.09
CA LYS A 59 17.26 4.37 19.24
C LYS A 59 17.36 3.58 20.53
N ASN A 60 16.72 2.42 20.56
CA ASN A 60 16.67 1.52 21.70
C ASN A 60 16.59 0.06 21.20
N ARG A 61 17.57 -0.77 21.59
CA ARG A 61 17.65 -2.17 21.17
C ARG A 61 16.63 -3.06 21.88
N ASP A 62 16.13 -2.64 23.04
CA ASP A 62 15.17 -3.40 23.83
C ASP A 62 13.73 -3.24 23.30
N GLU A 63 13.46 -2.18 22.53
CA GLU A 63 12.15 -1.92 21.91
C GLU A 63 11.97 -2.64 20.57
N CYS A 64 13.06 -3.10 19.94
CA CYS A 64 12.99 -3.80 18.66
C CYS A 64 14.25 -4.65 18.48
N SER A 65 14.07 -5.95 18.35
CA SER A 65 15.14 -6.95 18.19
C SER A 65 15.67 -7.06 16.75
N MET A 66 15.02 -6.37 15.80
CA MET A 66 15.35 -6.40 14.38
C MET A 66 16.81 -6.04 14.08
N LEU A 67 17.54 -7.02 13.55
CA LEU A 67 18.93 -6.85 13.13
C LEU A 67 19.04 -6.06 11.82
N PHE A 68 20.25 -5.58 11.55
CA PHE A 68 20.56 -4.93 10.28
C PHE A 68 20.51 -5.91 9.11
N ILE A 69 20.20 -5.39 7.93
CA ILE A 69 20.25 -6.13 6.67
C ILE A 69 21.23 -5.46 5.71
N LYS A 70 22.06 -6.25 5.04
CA LYS A 70 23.00 -5.74 4.02
C LYS A 70 22.22 -5.33 2.77
N GLU A 71 22.61 -4.23 2.14
CA GLU A 71 21.97 -3.74 0.90
C GLU A 71 22.03 -4.78 -0.22
N GLU A 72 23.16 -5.49 -0.32
CA GLU A 72 23.36 -6.53 -1.32
C GLU A 72 22.39 -7.70 -1.15
N ARG A 73 21.93 -7.99 0.08
CA ARG A 73 20.91 -9.03 0.32
C ARG A 73 19.55 -8.60 -0.18
N ILE A 74 19.21 -7.32 -0.05
CA ILE A 74 17.95 -6.77 -0.60
C ILE A 74 17.98 -6.87 -2.12
N HIS A 75 19.13 -6.55 -2.75
CA HIS A 75 19.31 -6.68 -4.20
C HIS A 75 19.11 -8.14 -4.65
N GLN A 76 19.78 -9.08 -4.00
CA GLN A 76 19.68 -10.51 -4.33
C GLN A 76 18.26 -11.04 -4.18
N ALA A 77 17.57 -10.67 -3.11
CA ALA A 77 16.18 -11.08 -2.88
C ALA A 77 15.26 -10.52 -3.96
N PHE A 78 15.41 -9.23 -4.30
CA PHE A 78 14.64 -8.59 -5.37
C PHE A 78 14.86 -9.29 -6.72
N ILE A 79 16.12 -9.51 -7.11
CA ILE A 79 16.46 -10.19 -8.36
C ILE A 79 15.87 -11.61 -8.39
N THR A 80 15.95 -12.33 -7.27
CA THR A 80 15.40 -13.68 -7.13
C THR A 80 13.89 -13.68 -7.30
N MET A 81 13.18 -12.79 -6.61
CA MET A 81 11.74 -12.61 -6.73
C MET A 81 11.33 -12.30 -8.17
N MET A 82 11.97 -11.32 -8.82
CA MET A 82 11.64 -10.94 -10.19
C MET A 82 11.89 -12.10 -11.17
N ASN A 83 12.96 -12.88 -10.99
CA ASN A 83 13.22 -14.05 -11.83
C ASN A 83 12.22 -15.18 -11.62
N LYS A 84 11.77 -15.41 -10.37
CA LYS A 84 10.68 -16.35 -10.09
C LYS A 84 9.38 -15.92 -10.76
N LEU A 85 9.08 -14.62 -10.76
CA LEU A 85 7.92 -14.06 -11.46
C LEU A 85 8.02 -14.23 -12.98
N VAL A 86 9.21 -14.00 -13.58
CA VAL A 86 9.45 -14.26 -15.00
C VAL A 86 9.20 -15.74 -15.34
N PHE A 87 9.70 -16.65 -14.51
CA PHE A 87 9.57 -18.10 -14.72
C PHE A 87 8.12 -18.58 -14.54
N ALA A 88 7.47 -18.20 -13.45
CA ALA A 88 6.13 -18.68 -13.07
C ALA A 88 4.98 -17.82 -13.64
N ARG A 89 5.26 -16.95 -14.62
CA ARG A 89 4.27 -15.96 -15.14
C ARG A 89 2.97 -16.59 -15.63
N LYS A 90 3.04 -17.74 -16.32
CA LYS A 90 1.85 -18.41 -16.89
C LYS A 90 1.02 -19.10 -15.82
N GLU A 91 1.67 -19.61 -14.78
CA GLU A 91 1.03 -20.42 -13.73
C GLU A 91 0.51 -19.57 -12.56
N ILE A 92 1.15 -18.43 -12.29
CA ILE A 92 0.81 -17.57 -11.14
C ILE A 92 0.18 -16.27 -11.61
N LEU A 93 0.86 -15.50 -12.49
CA LEU A 93 0.41 -14.15 -12.82
C LEU A 93 -0.84 -14.13 -13.70
N HIS A 94 -0.96 -15.07 -14.65
CA HIS A 94 -2.11 -15.10 -15.56
C HIS A 94 -3.42 -15.49 -14.85
N PRO A 95 -3.48 -16.56 -14.03
CA PRO A 95 -4.69 -16.87 -13.27
C PRO A 95 -5.05 -15.76 -12.29
N LEU A 96 -4.05 -15.19 -11.58
CA LEU A 96 -4.28 -14.07 -10.67
C LEU A 96 -4.92 -12.86 -11.38
N PHE A 97 -4.42 -12.51 -12.57
CA PHE A 97 -4.95 -11.40 -13.34
C PHE A 97 -6.41 -11.64 -13.75
N GLU A 98 -6.76 -12.84 -14.19
CA GLU A 98 -8.15 -13.18 -14.54
C GLU A 98 -9.06 -13.18 -13.30
N THR A 99 -8.58 -13.68 -12.15
CA THR A 99 -9.35 -13.62 -10.90
C THR A 99 -9.64 -12.19 -10.47
N MET A 100 -8.62 -11.32 -10.44
CA MET A 100 -8.80 -9.91 -10.04
C MET A 100 -9.71 -9.16 -11.02
N LYS A 101 -9.52 -9.37 -12.33
CA LYS A 101 -10.30 -8.67 -13.35
C LYS A 101 -11.78 -9.06 -13.34
N ASN A 102 -12.10 -10.33 -13.09
CA ASN A 102 -13.47 -10.85 -13.25
C ASN A 102 -14.23 -10.92 -11.93
N GLY A 103 -13.58 -11.28 -10.82
CA GLY A 103 -14.26 -11.46 -9.53
C GLY A 103 -14.77 -10.14 -8.95
N PHE A 104 -13.98 -9.08 -9.05
CA PHE A 104 -14.30 -7.83 -8.38
C PHE A 104 -15.33 -6.96 -9.10
N LYS A 105 -15.37 -7.02 -10.43
CA LYS A 105 -16.32 -6.23 -11.22
C LYS A 105 -17.77 -6.57 -10.88
N HIS A 106 -18.08 -7.86 -10.74
CA HIS A 106 -19.46 -8.28 -10.53
C HIS A 106 -19.98 -7.86 -9.14
N ASP A 107 -19.21 -8.15 -8.09
CA ASP A 107 -19.62 -7.88 -6.71
C ASP A 107 -19.75 -6.38 -6.41
N THR A 108 -18.88 -5.55 -6.98
CA THR A 108 -18.91 -4.10 -6.74
C THR A 108 -19.95 -3.34 -7.56
N GLU A 109 -20.24 -3.80 -8.78
CA GLU A 109 -21.32 -3.23 -9.60
C GLU A 109 -22.67 -3.47 -8.94
N GLU A 110 -22.96 -4.69 -8.47
CA GLU A 110 -24.19 -5.00 -7.74
C GLU A 110 -24.35 -4.19 -6.44
N GLN A 111 -23.26 -4.03 -5.67
CA GLN A 111 -23.29 -3.22 -4.45
C GLN A 111 -23.52 -1.74 -4.75
N LEU A 112 -22.94 -1.22 -5.83
CA LEU A 112 -23.12 0.17 -6.22
C LEU A 112 -24.58 0.41 -6.66
N ASP A 113 -25.13 -0.47 -7.49
CA ASP A 113 -26.53 -0.43 -7.92
C ASP A 113 -27.48 -0.49 -6.73
N HIS A 114 -27.19 -1.35 -5.74
CA HIS A 114 -27.99 -1.43 -4.51
C HIS A 114 -27.99 -0.11 -3.73
N ILE A 115 -26.83 0.51 -3.54
CA ILE A 115 -26.72 1.80 -2.85
C ILE A 115 -27.45 2.90 -3.64
N GLU A 116 -27.34 2.91 -4.97
CA GLU A 116 -28.03 3.90 -5.82
C GLU A 116 -29.56 3.73 -5.80
N LEU A 117 -30.04 2.49 -5.76
CA LEU A 117 -31.47 2.20 -5.57
C LEU A 117 -31.95 2.72 -4.21
N GLN A 118 -31.22 2.42 -3.13
CA GLN A 118 -31.57 2.88 -1.79
C GLN A 118 -31.56 4.40 -1.67
N LEU A 119 -30.59 5.08 -2.29
CA LEU A 119 -30.56 6.54 -2.36
C LEU A 119 -31.80 7.09 -3.10
N THR A 120 -32.14 6.50 -4.24
CA THR A 120 -33.31 6.90 -5.03
C THR A 120 -34.59 6.74 -4.22
N GLU A 121 -34.75 5.62 -3.50
CA GLU A 121 -35.89 5.41 -2.60
C GLU A 121 -35.92 6.42 -1.45
N CYS A 122 -34.77 6.74 -0.84
CA CYS A 122 -34.70 7.73 0.23
C CYS A 122 -35.08 9.13 -0.29
N TYR A 123 -34.60 9.53 -1.46
CA TYR A 123 -34.98 10.81 -2.07
C TYR A 123 -36.48 10.87 -2.41
N ALA A 124 -37.04 9.78 -2.95
CA ALA A 124 -38.48 9.69 -3.22
C ALA A 124 -39.31 9.79 -1.94
N LYS A 125 -38.91 9.09 -0.86
CA LYS A 125 -39.55 9.17 0.47
C LYS A 125 -39.45 10.58 1.05
N SER A 126 -38.29 11.23 0.97
CA SER A 126 -38.10 12.62 1.41
C SER A 126 -38.97 13.60 0.63
N GLN A 127 -39.12 13.42 -0.69
CA GLN A 127 -40.01 14.23 -1.50
C GLN A 127 -41.48 14.02 -1.13
N MET A 128 -41.89 12.78 -0.89
CA MET A 128 -43.26 12.46 -0.45
C MET A 128 -43.56 13.03 0.94
N LEU A 129 -42.61 12.92 1.88
CA LEU A 129 -42.71 13.48 3.22
C LEU A 129 -42.88 15.01 3.16
N LYS A 130 -42.14 15.69 2.27
CA LYS A 130 -42.29 17.12 2.02
C LYS A 130 -43.68 17.47 1.49
N LYS A 131 -44.20 16.72 0.50
CA LYS A 131 -45.55 16.94 -0.03
C LYS A 131 -46.63 16.80 1.05
N LEU A 132 -46.55 15.76 1.88
CA LEU A 132 -47.49 15.56 2.99
C LEU A 132 -47.45 16.70 4.02
N MET A 133 -46.28 17.30 4.24
CA MET A 133 -46.14 18.50 5.07
C MET A 133 -46.77 19.74 4.40
N ASP A 134 -46.50 19.95 3.12
CA ASP A 134 -47.07 21.07 2.34
C ASP A 134 -48.61 21.00 2.29
N ASP A 135 -49.16 19.79 2.19
CA ASP A 135 -50.59 19.51 2.21
C ASP A 135 -51.20 19.54 3.64
N LYS A 136 -50.39 19.84 4.67
CA LYS A 136 -50.77 19.93 6.10
C LYS A 136 -51.32 18.64 6.70
N PHE A 137 -50.96 17.48 6.15
CA PHE A 137 -51.31 16.16 6.69
C PHE A 137 -50.35 15.65 7.77
N LEU A 138 -49.28 16.41 8.08
CA LEU A 138 -48.26 16.06 9.08
C LEU A 138 -48.05 17.17 10.10
N GLU A 139 -47.81 16.78 11.34
CA GLU A 139 -47.33 17.69 12.38
C GLU A 139 -45.84 18.03 12.16
N GLN A 140 -45.48 19.29 12.39
CA GLN A 140 -44.12 19.81 12.18
C GLN A 140 -43.06 18.96 12.89
N LYS A 141 -43.32 18.56 14.14
CA LYS A 141 -42.38 17.77 14.94
C LYS A 141 -42.12 16.39 14.33
N LEU A 142 -43.18 15.72 13.88
CA LEU A 142 -43.07 14.39 13.25
C LEU A 142 -42.36 14.48 11.89
N TYR A 143 -42.61 15.56 11.13
CA TYR A 143 -41.88 15.85 9.89
C TYR A 143 -40.39 16.03 10.14
N GLU A 144 -39.99 16.84 11.12
CA GLU A 144 -38.59 17.07 11.47
C GLU A 144 -37.86 15.79 11.89
N GLU A 145 -38.51 14.96 12.72
CA GLU A 145 -37.97 13.66 13.15
C GLU A 145 -37.76 12.71 11.97
N GLN A 146 -38.76 12.55 11.10
CA GLN A 146 -38.66 11.66 9.92
C GLN A 146 -37.65 12.20 8.90
N ARG A 147 -37.59 13.51 8.72
CA ARG A 147 -36.63 14.15 7.83
C ARG A 147 -35.20 13.96 8.32
N ALA A 148 -34.93 14.18 9.61
CA ALA A 148 -33.62 13.95 10.20
C ALA A 148 -33.17 12.49 10.02
N LYS A 149 -34.10 11.53 10.19
CA LYS A 149 -33.81 10.12 9.94
C LYS A 149 -33.45 9.84 8.47
N MET A 150 -34.19 10.42 7.52
CA MET A 150 -33.90 10.27 6.09
C MET A 150 -32.57 10.92 5.72
N ASP A 151 -32.28 12.12 6.23
CA ASP A 151 -31.03 12.83 5.96
C ASP A 151 -29.83 12.03 6.50
N ASN A 152 -29.93 11.44 7.69
CA ASN A 152 -28.89 10.54 8.22
C ASN A 152 -28.68 9.31 7.33
N GLN A 153 -29.75 8.65 6.91
CA GLN A 153 -29.66 7.48 6.04
C GLN A 153 -29.05 7.83 4.67
N ILE A 154 -29.38 8.99 4.10
CA ILE A 154 -28.77 9.48 2.85
C ILE A 154 -27.27 9.71 3.05
N ASN A 155 -26.87 10.34 4.16
CA ASN A 155 -25.46 10.60 4.43
C ASN A 155 -24.67 9.29 4.58
N GLU A 156 -25.19 8.31 5.33
CA GLU A 156 -24.58 6.98 5.48
C GLU A 156 -24.39 6.29 4.11
N LEU A 157 -25.43 6.30 3.27
CA LEU A 157 -25.37 5.72 1.93
C LEU A 157 -24.36 6.42 1.02
N LEU A 158 -24.23 7.75 1.13
CA LEU A 158 -23.23 8.51 0.37
C LEU A 158 -21.80 8.20 0.84
N GLU A 159 -21.56 8.06 2.14
CA GLU A 159 -20.27 7.65 2.69
C GLU A 159 -19.90 6.23 2.24
N ASP A 160 -20.85 5.30 2.28
CA ASP A 160 -20.67 3.93 1.81
C ASP A 160 -20.38 3.88 0.31
N LYS A 161 -21.10 4.69 -0.50
CA LYS A 161 -20.82 4.86 -1.93
C LYS A 161 -19.39 5.36 -2.17
N GLU A 162 -18.97 6.39 -1.44
CA GLU A 162 -17.62 6.93 -1.59
C GLU A 162 -16.53 5.91 -1.20
N ARG A 163 -16.77 5.14 -0.12
CA ARG A 163 -15.90 4.04 0.30
C ARG A 163 -15.79 2.98 -0.80
N LEU A 164 -16.91 2.54 -1.36
CA LEU A 164 -16.93 1.55 -2.43
C LEU A 164 -16.20 2.05 -3.68
N LEU A 165 -16.45 3.29 -4.11
CA LEU A 165 -15.76 3.89 -5.26
C LEU A 165 -14.23 4.01 -5.03
N ARG A 166 -13.79 4.25 -3.79
CA ARG A 166 -12.35 4.22 -3.45
C ARG A 166 -11.76 2.83 -3.59
N LEU A 167 -12.47 1.79 -3.13
CA LEU A 167 -12.05 0.41 -3.30
C LEU A 167 -11.93 0.05 -4.79
N ILE A 168 -12.92 0.45 -5.59
CA ILE A 168 -12.92 0.20 -7.04
C ILE A 168 -11.71 0.81 -7.71
N ARG A 169 -11.42 2.09 -7.45
CA ARG A 169 -10.25 2.76 -8.03
C ARG A 169 -8.93 2.11 -7.65
N ASN A 170 -8.77 1.72 -6.38
CA ASN A 170 -7.55 1.06 -5.91
C ASN A 170 -7.36 -0.31 -6.61
N GLU A 171 -8.44 -1.05 -6.80
CA GLU A 171 -8.35 -2.34 -7.50
C GLU A 171 -8.04 -2.18 -8.99
N GLU A 172 -8.68 -1.22 -9.66
CA GLU A 172 -8.36 -0.90 -11.06
C GLU A 172 -6.88 -0.54 -11.23
N GLU A 173 -6.32 0.22 -10.27
CA GLU A 173 -4.89 0.53 -10.23
C GLU A 173 -4.04 -0.73 -10.03
N GLN A 174 -4.40 -1.62 -9.11
CA GLN A 174 -3.68 -2.88 -8.90
C GLN A 174 -3.73 -3.79 -10.13
N VAL A 175 -4.87 -3.89 -10.80
CA VAL A 175 -5.04 -4.66 -12.05
C VAL A 175 -4.18 -4.06 -13.17
N TYR A 176 -4.12 -2.73 -13.25
CA TYR A 176 -3.26 -2.03 -14.20
C TYR A 176 -1.78 -2.31 -13.93
N GLU A 177 -1.34 -2.22 -12.68
CA GLU A 177 0.04 -2.50 -12.27
C GLU A 177 0.41 -3.98 -12.48
N LEU A 178 -0.52 -4.91 -12.22
CA LEU A 178 -0.35 -6.33 -12.52
C LEU A 178 -0.16 -6.56 -14.03
N LYS A 179 -0.96 -5.89 -14.87
CA LYS A 179 -0.82 -5.97 -16.33
C LYS A 179 0.54 -5.44 -16.81
N ARG A 180 1.05 -4.39 -16.17
CA ARG A 180 2.40 -3.85 -16.45
C ARG A 180 3.48 -4.86 -16.06
N LEU A 181 3.38 -5.46 -14.87
CA LEU A 181 4.28 -6.52 -14.42
C LEU A 181 4.27 -7.72 -15.37
N MET A 182 3.10 -8.15 -15.84
CA MET A 182 2.96 -9.22 -16.83
C MET A 182 3.64 -8.85 -18.16
N SER A 183 3.47 -7.60 -18.62
CA SER A 183 4.10 -7.12 -19.85
C SER A 183 5.63 -7.09 -19.74
N PHE A 184 6.16 -6.71 -18.58
CA PHE A 184 7.59 -6.77 -18.27
C PHE A 184 8.12 -8.20 -18.26
N THR A 185 7.48 -9.09 -17.49
CA THR A 185 7.89 -10.50 -17.38
C THR A 185 7.75 -11.27 -18.69
N ASN A 186 6.88 -10.83 -19.62
CA ASN A 186 6.77 -11.40 -20.96
C ASN A 186 7.97 -11.06 -21.86
N LYS A 187 8.47 -9.82 -21.79
CA LYS A 187 9.59 -9.34 -22.61
C LYS A 187 10.95 -9.77 -22.08
N GLN A 188 11.07 -9.92 -20.76
CA GLN A 188 12.34 -10.22 -20.09
C GLN A 188 12.60 -11.71 -20.03
N GLN A 189 13.83 -12.11 -20.37
CA GLN A 189 14.30 -13.49 -20.20
C GLN A 189 14.81 -13.75 -18.76
N LYS A 190 15.52 -12.77 -18.19
CA LYS A 190 16.07 -12.83 -16.82
C LYS A 190 16.47 -11.43 -16.36
N VAL A 191 16.28 -11.13 -15.08
CA VAL A 191 16.87 -9.96 -14.40
C VAL A 191 18.25 -10.38 -13.86
N ALA A 192 19.31 -9.80 -14.41
CA ALA A 192 20.69 -10.17 -14.07
C ALA A 192 21.26 -9.37 -12.88
N SER A 193 20.83 -8.12 -12.72
CA SER A 193 21.33 -7.18 -11.71
C SER A 193 20.20 -6.32 -11.16
N PHE A 194 20.44 -5.67 -10.03
CA PHE A 194 19.51 -4.73 -9.45
C PHE A 194 19.51 -3.44 -10.26
N GLU A 195 18.33 -3.02 -10.74
CA GLU A 195 18.10 -1.76 -11.42
C GLU A 195 17.10 -0.93 -10.62
N GLU A 196 17.50 0.27 -10.20
CA GLU A 196 16.68 1.16 -9.39
C GLU A 196 15.39 1.59 -10.10
N THR A 197 15.44 1.75 -11.42
CA THR A 197 14.28 2.09 -12.25
C THR A 197 13.20 1.02 -12.14
N ILE A 198 13.56 -0.25 -12.39
CA ILE A 198 12.66 -1.40 -12.29
C ILE A 198 12.15 -1.56 -10.85
N PHE A 199 13.04 -1.40 -9.86
CA PHE A 199 12.64 -1.46 -8.46
C PHE A 199 11.59 -0.40 -8.12
N ASN A 200 11.80 0.86 -8.50
CA ASN A 200 10.85 1.93 -8.25
C ASN A 200 9.57 1.82 -9.08
N GLU A 201 9.65 1.16 -10.22
CA GLU A 201 8.53 0.90 -11.11
C GLU A 201 7.52 -0.05 -10.46
N TYR A 202 7.99 -1.18 -9.89
CA TYR A 202 7.12 -2.28 -9.43
C TYR A 202 6.99 -2.42 -7.91
N ILE A 203 7.93 -1.90 -7.12
CA ILE A 203 7.94 -2.06 -5.66
C ILE A 203 7.38 -0.83 -4.96
N GLU A 204 6.37 -1.08 -4.13
CA GLU A 204 5.75 -0.12 -3.22
C GLU A 204 6.51 -0.07 -1.89
N LYS A 205 6.60 -1.22 -1.20
CA LYS A 205 7.28 -1.35 0.11
C LYS A 205 8.12 -2.62 0.21
N VAL A 206 9.08 -2.59 1.12
CA VAL A 206 9.92 -3.73 1.50
C VAL A 206 9.79 -3.97 2.99
N TYR A 207 9.41 -5.17 3.38
CA TYR A 207 9.26 -5.58 4.78
C TYR A 207 10.42 -6.48 5.19
N ILE A 208 11.18 -6.06 6.20
CA ILE A 208 12.21 -6.92 6.78
C ILE A 208 11.58 -7.71 7.92
N HIS A 209 11.41 -9.01 7.70
CA HIS A 209 10.92 -9.94 8.73
C HIS A 209 12.06 -10.50 9.57
N SER A 210 13.23 -10.67 8.97
CA SER A 210 14.45 -11.07 9.66
C SER A 210 15.68 -10.78 8.77
N SER A 211 16.88 -11.06 9.29
CA SER A 211 18.14 -10.92 8.52
C SER A 211 18.24 -11.80 7.26
N THR A 212 17.33 -12.78 7.11
CA THR A 212 17.26 -13.73 5.99
C THR A 212 15.88 -13.78 5.33
N LYS A 213 14.89 -12.99 5.76
CA LYS A 213 13.54 -13.03 5.20
C LYS A 213 13.03 -11.63 4.88
N ILE A 214 12.76 -11.40 3.60
CA ILE A 214 12.36 -10.10 3.05
C ILE A 214 11.02 -10.26 2.35
N GLY A 215 10.05 -9.42 2.69
CA GLY A 215 8.79 -9.27 1.96
C GLY A 215 8.89 -8.09 1.00
N PHE A 216 8.36 -8.25 -0.20
CA PHE A 216 8.20 -7.18 -1.18
C PHE A 216 6.72 -6.99 -1.45
N LEU A 217 6.21 -5.81 -1.14
CA LEU A 217 4.90 -5.36 -1.57
C LEU A 217 5.05 -4.68 -2.91
N LEU A 218 4.48 -5.29 -3.95
CA LEU A 218 4.42 -4.72 -5.28
C LEU A 218 3.25 -3.74 -5.37
N LYS A 219 3.35 -2.79 -6.29
CA LYS A 219 2.25 -1.85 -6.60
C LYS A 219 0.99 -2.54 -7.11
N SER A 220 1.14 -3.76 -7.65
CA SER A 220 0.01 -4.63 -8.01
C SER A 220 -0.71 -5.24 -6.79
N GLY A 221 -0.35 -4.87 -5.56
CA GLY A 221 -0.90 -5.44 -4.32
C GLY A 221 -0.27 -6.77 -3.88
N LEU A 222 0.62 -7.36 -4.69
CA LEU A 222 1.24 -8.65 -4.36
C LEU A 222 2.29 -8.51 -3.25
N LEU A 223 2.15 -9.30 -2.19
CA LEU A 223 3.16 -9.43 -1.14
C LEU A 223 3.92 -10.75 -1.28
N LEU A 224 5.16 -10.66 -1.79
CA LEU A 224 6.01 -11.83 -2.05
C LEU A 224 7.14 -11.89 -1.05
N LYS A 225 7.37 -13.06 -0.44
CA LYS A 225 8.41 -13.27 0.57
C LYS A 225 9.55 -14.08 -0.03
N GLU A 226 10.76 -13.57 0.16
CA GLU A 226 12.00 -14.20 -0.27
C GLU A 226 12.88 -14.53 0.93
N GLU A 227 13.45 -15.73 0.89
CA GLU A 227 14.48 -16.16 1.84
C GLU A 227 15.85 -15.98 1.19
N VAL A 228 16.73 -15.28 1.91
CA VAL A 228 18.09 -14.97 1.46
C VAL A 228 19.05 -15.85 2.23
N ASN A 229 19.85 -16.63 1.49
CA ASN A 229 20.88 -17.48 2.06
C ASN A 229 21.91 -16.63 2.85
N ARG A 230 22.42 -17.20 3.95
CA ARG A 230 23.33 -16.51 4.87
C ARG A 230 24.68 -16.18 4.24
#